data_AF-A0A9K3LKW3-F1
#
_entry.id   AF-A0A9K3LKW3-F1
#
_cell.length_a   1.000
_cell.length_b   1.000
_cell.length_c   1.000
_cell.angle_alpha   90.00
_cell.angle_beta   90.00
_cell.angle_gamma   90.00
#
_symmetry.space_group_name_H-M   'P 1'
#
loop_
_entity.id
_entity.type
_entity.pdbx_description
1 polymer ?
#
loop_
_entity_poly.entity_id
_entity_poly.type
_entity_poly.pdbx_seq_one_letter_code
_entity_poly.pdbx_strand_id
1 'polypeptide(L)'
;MGQWNPSVFDNYYSTKLPIGSIRKLAGYVSKSNIYYNTRTTVNPNDALLKSTPMGSFVYTALDGVLEQAQIHRGGYDTAIHFLRCLAELNKVFLQDAAALLCVKEERSNHFMFQNLAVLESQAFYDFKGQMASAIRHEVSPLDATVESVLPGVLEIQRTTHSMVEQLGGKVDRFHEAVHEATRSISEDVTRKLQGLCNHLKRCLDDKQMEGN
;
A
#
# COMPACT_ATOMS: atom_id res chain seq x y z
N MET A 1 -15.51 6.68 -19.49
CA MET A 1 -15.02 6.48 -18.11
C MET A 1 -13.74 7.31 -17.87
N GLY A 2 -13.76 8.62 -18.11
CA GLY A 2 -12.53 9.44 -18.17
C GLY A 2 -12.06 10.08 -16.87
N GLN A 3 -12.75 9.85 -15.75
CA GLN A 3 -12.47 10.50 -14.46
C GLN A 3 -12.33 9.50 -13.29
N TRP A 4 -12.32 8.20 -13.56
CA TRP A 4 -12.06 7.23 -12.51
C TRP A 4 -10.58 7.22 -12.20
N ASN A 5 -10.23 7.25 -10.92
CA ASN A 5 -8.85 7.05 -10.49
C ASN A 5 -8.39 5.67 -10.98
N PRO A 6 -7.39 5.58 -11.88
CA PRO A 6 -6.92 4.32 -12.45
C PRO A 6 -6.54 3.28 -11.37
N SER A 7 -6.07 3.76 -10.20
CA SER A 7 -5.69 2.90 -9.09
C SER A 7 -6.86 2.08 -8.51
N VAL A 8 -8.11 2.49 -8.73
CA VAL A 8 -9.29 1.72 -8.29
C VAL A 8 -9.45 0.46 -9.13
N PHE A 9 -9.10 0.51 -10.41
CA PHE A 9 -9.15 -0.68 -11.25
C PHE A 9 -8.04 -1.65 -10.85
N ASP A 10 -6.80 -1.16 -10.73
CA ASP A 10 -5.63 -1.99 -10.44
C ASP A 10 -5.68 -2.65 -9.06
N ASN A 11 -6.27 -1.98 -8.06
CA ASN A 11 -6.34 -2.51 -6.69
C ASN A 11 -7.48 -3.51 -6.48
N TYR A 12 -8.52 -3.49 -7.32
CA TYR A 12 -9.74 -4.30 -7.11
C TYR A 12 -10.00 -5.31 -8.23
N TYR A 13 -9.32 -5.20 -9.38
CA TYR A 13 -9.54 -6.03 -10.56
C TYR A 13 -8.21 -6.54 -11.11
N SER A 14 -8.16 -7.84 -11.49
CA SER A 14 -6.96 -8.44 -12.09
C SER A 14 -6.92 -8.25 -13.61
N THR A 15 -7.99 -8.61 -14.32
CA THR A 15 -8.09 -8.54 -15.79
C THR A 15 -9.53 -8.34 -16.26
N LYS A 16 -10.36 -7.70 -15.41
CA LYS A 16 -11.85 -7.50 -15.45
C LYS A 16 -12.63 -8.29 -14.40
N LEU A 17 -11.99 -9.25 -13.73
CA LEU A 17 -12.60 -9.98 -12.63
C LEU A 17 -12.26 -9.32 -11.29
N PRO A 18 -13.26 -9.14 -10.38
CA PRO A 18 -13.01 -8.65 -9.04
C PRO A 18 -12.09 -9.59 -8.26
N ILE A 19 -10.98 -9.05 -7.73
CA ILE A 19 -9.98 -9.79 -6.96
C ILE A 19 -10.61 -10.45 -5.73
N GLY A 20 -11.51 -9.74 -5.04
CA GLY A 20 -12.22 -10.27 -3.86
C GLY A 20 -13.01 -11.54 -4.18
N SER A 21 -13.69 -11.58 -5.33
CA SER A 21 -14.46 -12.76 -5.76
C SER A 21 -13.55 -13.93 -6.12
N ILE A 22 -12.47 -13.68 -6.87
CA ILE A 22 -11.47 -14.71 -7.21
C ILE A 22 -10.89 -15.32 -5.93
N ARG A 23 -10.48 -14.49 -4.97
CA ARG A 23 -9.89 -14.93 -3.71
C ARG A 23 -10.89 -15.72 -2.86
N LYS A 24 -12.14 -15.26 -2.75
CA LYS A 24 -13.17 -16.00 -2.01
C LYS A 24 -13.40 -17.38 -2.60
N LEU A 25 -13.45 -17.51 -3.93
CA LEU A 25 -13.58 -18.80 -4.62
C LEU A 25 -12.34 -19.68 -4.45
N ALA A 26 -11.15 -19.08 -4.39
CA ALA A 26 -9.90 -19.78 -4.10
C ALA A 26 -9.71 -20.15 -2.61
N GLY A 27 -10.70 -19.89 -1.75
CA GLY A 27 -10.70 -20.29 -0.34
C GLY A 27 -10.00 -19.33 0.62
N TYR A 28 -9.68 -18.11 0.21
CA TYR A 28 -9.08 -17.11 1.10
C TYR A 28 -10.14 -16.51 2.04
N VAL A 29 -9.82 -16.47 3.34
CA VAL A 29 -10.74 -16.02 4.42
C VAL A 29 -10.46 -14.57 4.86
N SER A 30 -9.37 -13.95 4.37
CA SER A 30 -8.95 -12.62 4.83
C SER A 30 -9.95 -11.52 4.50
N LYS A 31 -10.17 -10.61 5.45
CA LYS A 31 -10.91 -9.35 5.24
C LYS A 31 -10.12 -8.33 4.40
N SER A 32 -8.80 -8.50 4.32
CA SER A 32 -7.92 -7.67 3.48
C SER A 32 -7.85 -8.24 2.05
N ASN A 33 -7.95 -7.38 1.04
CA ASN A 33 -7.84 -7.75 -0.37
C ASN A 33 -6.42 -8.21 -0.78
N ILE A 34 -5.44 -8.11 0.13
CA ILE A 34 -4.04 -8.42 -0.14
C ILE A 34 -3.63 -9.62 0.71
N TYR A 35 -3.06 -10.62 0.05
CA TYR A 35 -2.52 -11.83 0.68
C TYR A 35 -1.05 -11.93 0.31
N TYR A 36 -0.21 -12.13 1.32
CA TYR A 36 1.21 -12.37 1.14
C TYR A 36 1.47 -13.88 1.18
N ASN A 37 2.22 -14.39 0.21
CA ASN A 37 2.64 -15.77 0.14
C ASN A 37 4.16 -15.82 0.17
N THR A 38 4.75 -16.22 1.29
CA THR A 38 6.21 -16.29 1.44
C THR A 38 6.88 -17.19 0.39
N ARG A 39 6.18 -18.22 -0.10
CA ARG A 39 6.73 -19.12 -1.14
C ARG A 39 7.06 -18.41 -2.44
N THR A 40 6.35 -17.32 -2.76
CA THR A 40 6.55 -16.59 -4.02
C THR A 40 7.77 -15.66 -3.97
N THR A 41 8.37 -15.43 -2.80
CA THR A 41 9.55 -14.56 -2.67
C THR A 41 10.86 -15.28 -2.98
N VAL A 42 10.87 -16.62 -2.89
CA VAL A 42 12.04 -17.45 -3.21
C VAL A 42 11.92 -17.94 -4.65
N ASN A 43 12.85 -17.51 -5.50
CA ASN A 43 12.86 -17.88 -6.92
C ASN A 43 13.84 -19.02 -7.20
N PRO A 44 13.41 -20.10 -7.87
CA PRO A 44 14.34 -21.11 -8.39
C PRO A 44 15.27 -20.48 -9.42
N ASN A 45 16.52 -20.97 -9.50
CA ASN A 45 17.44 -20.53 -10.54
C ASN A 45 17.07 -21.12 -11.92
N ASP A 46 17.55 -20.50 -13.00
CA ASP A 46 17.21 -20.91 -14.37
C ASP A 46 17.65 -22.34 -14.70
N ALA A 47 18.80 -22.77 -14.15
CA ALA A 47 19.30 -24.12 -14.35
C ALA A 47 18.35 -25.16 -13.76
N LEU A 48 17.85 -24.93 -12.55
CA LEU A 48 16.88 -25.79 -11.88
C LEU A 48 15.55 -25.78 -12.63
N LEU A 49 15.07 -24.60 -13.05
CA LEU A 49 13.85 -24.47 -13.86
C LEU A 49 13.93 -25.30 -15.14
N LYS A 50 15.06 -25.26 -15.86
CA LYS A 50 15.28 -26.01 -17.10
C LYS A 50 15.53 -27.50 -16.89
N SER A 51 15.91 -27.92 -15.68
CA SER A 51 16.17 -29.33 -15.34
C SER A 51 14.91 -30.16 -15.07
N THR A 52 13.76 -29.51 -14.86
CA THR A 52 12.50 -30.24 -14.73
C THR A 52 12.05 -30.79 -16.10
N PRO A 53 11.34 -31.92 -16.15
CA PRO A 53 10.82 -32.46 -17.43
C PRO A 53 9.93 -31.47 -18.19
N MET A 54 9.15 -30.65 -17.47
CA MET A 54 8.33 -29.61 -18.07
C MET A 54 9.18 -28.44 -18.55
N GLY A 55 10.11 -27.97 -17.73
CA GLY A 55 10.94 -26.81 -18.04
C GLY A 55 11.86 -27.05 -19.23
N SER A 56 12.49 -28.22 -19.32
CA SER A 56 13.36 -28.56 -20.47
C SER A 56 12.64 -28.40 -21.81
N PHE A 57 11.37 -28.81 -21.87
CA PHE A 57 10.51 -28.63 -23.03
C PHE A 57 10.06 -27.16 -23.19
N VAL A 58 9.47 -26.59 -22.14
CA VAL A 58 8.78 -25.28 -22.22
C VAL A 58 9.74 -24.14 -22.54
N TYR A 59 10.91 -24.08 -21.90
CA TYR A 59 11.87 -23.00 -22.16
C TYR A 59 12.46 -23.11 -23.57
N THR A 60 12.81 -24.32 -24.01
CA THR A 60 13.29 -24.54 -25.38
C THR A 60 12.25 -24.17 -26.43
N ALA A 61 10.99 -24.58 -26.21
CA ALA A 61 9.89 -24.25 -27.11
C ALA A 61 9.60 -22.74 -27.13
N LEU A 62 9.66 -22.07 -25.97
CA LEU A 62 9.43 -20.63 -25.87
C LEU A 62 10.50 -19.85 -26.63
N ASP A 63 11.77 -20.19 -26.44
CA ASP A 63 12.90 -19.56 -27.15
C ASP A 63 12.72 -19.73 -28.66
N GLY A 64 12.41 -20.94 -29.13
CA GLY A 64 12.16 -21.20 -30.55
C GLY A 64 10.98 -20.41 -31.13
N VAL A 65 9.86 -20.31 -30.41
CA VAL A 65 8.69 -19.53 -30.87
C VAL A 65 8.99 -18.03 -30.89
N LEU A 66 9.76 -17.52 -29.92
CA LEU A 66 10.17 -16.12 -29.88
C LEU A 66 11.07 -15.76 -31.07
N GLU A 67 12.03 -16.63 -31.42
CA GLU A 67 12.86 -16.46 -32.61
C GLU A 67 12.01 -16.42 -33.90
N GLN A 68 11.07 -17.36 -34.06
CA GLN A 68 10.17 -17.38 -35.21
C GLN A 68 9.28 -16.13 -35.28
N ALA A 69 8.77 -15.67 -34.13
CA ALA A 69 7.95 -14.46 -34.06
C ALA A 69 8.74 -13.21 -34.49
N GLN A 70 10.04 -13.14 -34.18
CA GLN A 70 10.91 -12.06 -34.64
C GLN A 70 11.14 -12.12 -36.16
N ILE A 71 11.40 -13.31 -36.70
CA ILE A 71 11.63 -13.52 -38.14
C ILE A 71 10.38 -13.17 -38.96
N HIS A 72 9.22 -13.65 -38.53
CA HIS A 72 7.95 -13.51 -39.27
C HIS A 72 7.15 -12.25 -38.90
N ARG A 73 7.69 -11.37 -38.04
CA ARG A 73 7.05 -10.14 -37.55
C ARG A 73 5.65 -10.37 -36.93
N GLY A 74 5.51 -11.40 -36.10
CA GLY A 74 4.31 -11.68 -35.32
C GLY A 74 3.59 -12.98 -35.67
N GLY A 75 2.38 -13.17 -35.12
CA GLY A 75 1.50 -14.31 -35.44
C GLY A 75 1.47 -15.45 -34.40
N TYR A 76 2.25 -15.36 -33.32
CA TYR A 76 2.38 -16.44 -32.33
C TYR A 76 1.96 -16.06 -30.90
N ASP A 77 1.21 -14.97 -30.72
CA ASP A 77 0.89 -14.42 -29.41
C ASP A 77 0.25 -15.46 -28.48
N THR A 78 -0.72 -16.23 -28.96
CA THR A 78 -1.37 -17.28 -28.16
C THR A 78 -0.37 -18.34 -27.69
N ALA A 79 0.53 -18.78 -28.59
CA ALA A 79 1.54 -19.79 -28.25
C ALA A 79 2.54 -19.25 -27.23
N ILE A 80 2.99 -18.01 -27.40
CA ILE A 80 3.91 -17.33 -26.47
C ILE A 80 3.27 -17.23 -25.08
N HIS A 81 2.01 -16.78 -24.98
CA HIS A 81 1.33 -16.64 -23.68
C HIS A 81 1.05 -18.00 -23.03
N PHE A 82 0.72 -19.01 -23.82
CA PHE A 82 0.55 -20.38 -23.32
C PHE A 82 1.85 -20.95 -22.75
N LEU A 83 2.97 -20.82 -23.49
CA LEU A 83 4.28 -21.30 -23.04
C LEU A 83 4.76 -20.53 -21.79
N ARG A 84 4.52 -19.22 -21.72
CA ARG A 84 4.77 -18.43 -20.50
C ARG A 84 3.95 -18.92 -19.31
N CYS A 85 2.67 -19.27 -19.52
CA CYS A 85 1.83 -19.86 -18.48
C CYS A 85 2.41 -21.18 -17.98
N LEU A 86 2.86 -22.06 -18.87
CA LEU A 86 3.52 -23.31 -18.48
C LEU A 86 4.84 -23.09 -17.74
N ALA A 87 5.61 -22.07 -18.12
CA ALA A 87 6.86 -21.71 -17.43
C ALA A 87 6.57 -21.25 -15.99
N GLU A 88 5.54 -20.43 -15.78
CA GLU A 88 5.09 -20.03 -14.45
C GLU A 88 4.57 -21.22 -13.64
N LEU A 89 3.82 -22.14 -14.24
CA LEU A 89 3.39 -23.38 -13.57
C LEU A 89 4.57 -24.24 -13.12
N ASN A 90 5.62 -24.36 -13.94
CA ASN A 90 6.83 -25.08 -13.58
C ASN A 90 7.55 -24.44 -12.38
N LYS A 91 7.61 -23.12 -12.34
CA LYS A 91 8.14 -22.37 -11.21
C LYS A 91 7.34 -22.60 -9.93
N VAL A 92 6.01 -22.48 -10.00
CA VAL A 92 5.10 -22.72 -8.87
C VAL A 92 5.23 -24.15 -8.36
N PHE A 93 5.35 -25.13 -9.27
CA PHE A 93 5.57 -26.53 -8.91
C PHE A 93 6.83 -26.71 -8.03
N LEU A 94 7.96 -26.12 -8.42
CA LEU A 94 9.19 -26.20 -7.64
C LEU A 94 9.06 -25.50 -6.28
N GLN A 95 8.46 -24.31 -6.26
CA GLN A 95 8.21 -23.57 -5.02
C GLN A 95 7.34 -24.37 -4.03
N ASP A 96 6.26 -24.97 -4.52
CA ASP A 96 5.34 -25.76 -3.71
C ASP A 96 5.93 -27.10 -3.29
N ALA A 97 6.70 -27.77 -4.15
CA ALA A 97 7.42 -28.99 -3.79
C ALA A 97 8.43 -28.71 -2.67
N ALA A 98 9.24 -27.66 -2.79
CA ALA A 98 10.20 -27.26 -1.77
C ALA A 98 9.49 -26.92 -0.46
N ALA A 99 8.44 -26.08 -0.50
CA ALA A 99 7.69 -25.70 0.68
C ALA A 99 7.03 -26.90 1.37
N LEU A 100 6.43 -27.81 0.60
CA LEU A 100 5.79 -29.01 1.15
C LEU A 100 6.80 -29.91 1.85
N LEU A 101 7.97 -30.13 1.24
CA LEU A 101 9.03 -30.96 1.81
C LEU A 101 9.75 -30.29 2.99
N CYS A 102 9.62 -28.97 3.15
CA CYS A 102 10.07 -28.26 4.35
C CYS A 102 9.10 -28.45 5.53
N VAL A 103 7.79 -28.40 5.28
CA VAL A 103 6.77 -28.46 6.33
C VAL A 103 6.42 -29.91 6.70
N LYS A 104 6.46 -30.83 5.73
CA LYS A 104 6.03 -32.23 5.87
C LYS A 104 7.04 -33.16 5.21
N GLU A 105 8.16 -33.35 5.87
CA GLU A 105 9.25 -34.19 5.35
C GLU A 105 8.82 -35.64 5.07
N GLU A 106 7.88 -36.18 5.86
CA GLU A 106 7.28 -37.52 5.64
C GLU A 106 6.68 -37.72 4.23
N ARG A 107 6.31 -36.62 3.55
CA ARG A 107 5.76 -36.67 2.19
C ARG A 107 6.80 -36.91 1.11
N SER A 108 8.09 -36.86 1.42
CA SER A 108 9.16 -37.20 0.47
C SER A 108 8.99 -38.60 -0.15
N ASN A 109 8.37 -39.52 0.59
CA ASN A 109 8.13 -40.89 0.16
C ASN A 109 6.94 -41.04 -0.81
N HIS A 110 6.27 -39.95 -1.18
CA HIS A 110 5.17 -40.00 -2.13
C HIS A 110 5.70 -40.23 -3.56
N PHE A 111 4.99 -41.04 -4.36
CA PHE A 111 5.38 -41.41 -5.73
C PHE A 111 5.71 -40.21 -6.64
N MET A 112 5.04 -39.07 -6.40
CA MET A 112 5.29 -37.81 -7.11
C MET A 112 6.73 -37.29 -6.95
N PHE A 113 7.35 -37.51 -5.78
CA PHE A 113 8.68 -36.97 -5.46
C PHE A 113 9.81 -37.98 -5.73
N GLN A 114 9.51 -39.28 -5.75
CA GLN A 114 10.50 -40.35 -5.93
C GLN A 114 11.00 -40.49 -7.37
N ASN A 115 10.22 -40.08 -8.37
CA ASN A 115 10.55 -40.31 -9.78
C ASN A 115 11.11 -39.08 -10.50
N LEU A 116 11.42 -38.01 -9.75
CA LEU A 116 11.88 -36.74 -10.31
C LEU A 116 13.32 -36.48 -9.93
N ALA A 117 14.25 -36.84 -10.81
CA ALA A 117 15.69 -36.64 -10.61
C ALA A 117 16.07 -35.19 -10.27
N VAL A 118 15.30 -34.20 -10.74
CA VAL A 118 15.48 -32.80 -10.40
C VAL A 118 15.36 -32.53 -8.90
N LEU A 119 14.50 -33.26 -8.18
CA LEU A 119 14.28 -33.08 -6.75
C LEU A 119 15.36 -33.74 -5.89
N GLU A 120 16.12 -34.67 -6.47
CA GLU A 120 17.29 -35.30 -5.85
C GLU A 120 18.58 -34.50 -6.12
N SER A 121 18.50 -33.49 -7.00
CA SER A 121 19.67 -32.69 -7.37
C SER A 121 20.14 -31.78 -6.23
N GLN A 122 21.45 -31.50 -6.20
CA GLN A 122 22.03 -30.54 -5.25
C GLN A 122 21.40 -29.14 -5.39
N ALA A 123 21.11 -28.73 -6.62
CA ALA A 123 20.48 -27.43 -6.89
C ALA A 123 19.09 -27.32 -6.21
N PHE A 124 18.31 -28.40 -6.20
CA PHE A 124 17.04 -28.41 -5.49
C PHE A 124 17.23 -28.46 -3.96
N TYR A 125 18.25 -29.16 -3.46
CA TYR A 125 18.57 -29.17 -2.04
C TYR A 125 18.88 -27.76 -1.52
N ASP A 126 19.72 -27.01 -2.23
CA ASP A 126 20.07 -25.64 -1.88
C ASP A 126 18.85 -24.72 -1.92
N PHE A 127 18.01 -24.88 -2.95
CA PHE A 127 16.74 -24.15 -3.09
C PHE A 127 15.76 -24.47 -1.95
N LYS A 128 15.61 -25.74 -1.56
CA LYS A 128 14.82 -26.17 -0.40
C LYS A 128 15.35 -25.51 0.88
N GLY A 129 16.67 -25.42 1.05
CA GLY A 129 17.29 -24.72 2.18
C GLY A 129 16.90 -23.24 2.27
N GLN A 130 16.92 -22.53 1.13
CA GLN A 130 16.46 -21.14 1.04
C GLN A 130 14.97 -21.01 1.37
N MET A 131 14.14 -21.89 0.81
CA MET A 131 12.70 -21.95 1.08
C MET A 131 12.42 -22.20 2.58
N ALA A 132 13.13 -23.13 3.21
CA ALA A 132 13.01 -23.42 4.64
C ALA A 132 13.40 -22.21 5.50
N SER A 133 14.42 -21.46 5.09
CA SER A 133 14.80 -20.21 5.78
C SER A 133 13.68 -19.16 5.66
N ALA A 134 13.13 -18.98 4.46
CA ALA A 134 12.08 -17.99 4.20
C ALA A 134 10.79 -18.31 4.99
N ILE A 135 10.34 -19.56 4.96
CA ILE A 135 9.13 -20.00 5.69
C ILE A 135 9.31 -19.86 7.21
N ARG A 136 10.49 -20.18 7.77
CA ARG A 136 10.73 -20.07 9.22
C ARG A 136 10.73 -18.63 9.73
N HIS A 137 11.14 -17.68 8.89
CA HIS A 137 11.18 -16.26 9.22
C HIS A 137 10.10 -15.48 8.48
N GLU A 138 8.93 -16.09 8.28
CA GLU A 138 7.80 -15.44 7.60
C GLU A 138 7.35 -14.21 8.39
N VAL A 139 7.75 -13.04 7.90
CA VAL A 139 7.23 -11.73 8.33
C VAL A 139 6.46 -11.17 7.15
N SER A 140 5.13 -11.16 7.27
CA SER A 140 4.28 -10.55 6.25
C SER A 140 4.53 -9.04 6.24
N PRO A 141 4.86 -8.43 5.09
CA PRO A 141 4.96 -6.97 4.98
C PRO A 141 3.61 -6.28 5.21
N LEU A 142 2.50 -7.03 5.19
CA LEU A 142 1.16 -6.52 5.50
C LEU A 142 0.90 -6.47 7.01
N ASP A 143 1.68 -7.22 7.80
CA ASP A 143 1.62 -7.22 9.26
C ASP A 143 2.62 -6.21 9.86
N ALA A 144 3.42 -5.56 9.00
CA ALA A 144 4.33 -4.49 9.38
C ALA A 144 3.52 -3.29 9.89
N THR A 145 3.38 -3.20 11.21
CA THR A 145 2.85 -1.99 11.85
C THR A 145 3.86 -0.86 11.69
N VAL A 146 3.41 0.39 11.51
CA VAL A 146 4.28 1.57 11.40
C VAL A 146 5.30 1.60 12.56
N GLU A 147 4.89 1.18 13.75
CA GLU A 147 5.75 1.08 14.94
C GLU A 147 6.87 0.05 14.80
N SER A 148 6.61 -1.09 14.13
CA SER A 148 7.63 -2.12 13.91
C SER A 148 8.68 -1.72 12.86
N VAL A 149 8.33 -0.84 11.93
CA VAL A 149 9.21 -0.38 10.84
C VAL A 149 9.93 0.92 11.22
N LEU A 150 9.26 1.80 11.96
CA LEU A 150 9.76 3.08 12.44
C LEU A 150 9.34 3.30 13.90
N PRO A 151 10.09 2.74 14.86
CA PRO A 151 9.79 2.86 16.28
C PRO A 151 9.72 4.33 16.71
N GLY A 152 8.70 4.71 17.48
CA GLY A 152 8.52 6.06 18.01
C GLY A 152 7.88 7.07 17.04
N VAL A 153 7.64 6.73 15.77
CA VAL A 153 6.97 7.65 14.82
C VAL A 153 5.53 7.91 15.23
N LEU A 154 4.81 6.90 15.75
CA LEU A 154 3.45 7.09 16.25
C LEU A 154 3.43 8.00 17.49
N GLU A 155 4.46 7.91 18.33
CA GLU A 155 4.59 8.78 19.51
C GLU A 155 4.85 10.23 19.09
N ILE A 156 5.78 10.46 18.15
CA ILE A 156 6.04 11.78 17.59
C ILE A 156 4.80 12.36 16.92
N GLN A 157 4.07 11.56 16.15
CA GLN A 157 2.83 12.00 15.50
C GLN A 157 1.77 12.40 16.54
N ARG A 158 1.57 11.60 17.59
CA ARG A 158 0.62 11.92 18.67
C ARG A 158 1.00 13.20 19.40
N THR A 159 2.28 13.35 19.74
CA THR A 159 2.79 14.57 20.41
C THR A 159 2.62 15.79 19.51
N THR A 160 2.88 15.67 18.21
CA THR A 160 2.69 16.76 17.24
C THR A 160 1.23 17.17 17.13
N HIS A 161 0.30 16.20 17.01
CA HIS A 161 -1.13 16.49 16.99
C HIS A 161 -1.60 17.20 18.26
N SER A 162 -1.15 16.74 19.43
CA SER A 162 -1.49 17.39 20.70
C SER A 162 -0.96 18.82 20.79
N MET A 163 0.27 19.08 20.32
CA MET A 163 0.83 20.43 20.28
C MET A 163 0.06 21.36 19.33
N VAL A 164 -0.36 20.85 18.17
CA VAL A 164 -1.17 21.62 17.20
C VAL A 164 -2.54 21.97 17.77
N GLU A 165 -3.21 21.03 18.45
CA GLU A 165 -4.49 21.30 19.12
C GLU A 165 -4.36 22.36 20.22
N GLN A 166 -3.30 22.27 21.03
CA GLN A 166 -3.01 23.28 22.06
C GLN A 166 -2.71 24.66 21.46
N LEU A 167 -2.02 24.70 20.32
CA LEU A 167 -1.75 25.94 19.61
C LEU A 167 -3.04 26.54 19.05
N GLY A 168 -3.92 25.72 18.46
CA GLY A 168 -5.26 26.13 18.02
C GLY A 168 -6.04 26.81 19.14
N GLY A 169 -6.14 26.16 20.30
CA GLY A 169 -6.83 26.74 21.45
C GLY A 169 -6.15 27.99 22.06
N LYS A 170 -4.86 28.24 21.81
CA LYS A 170 -4.21 29.51 22.17
C LYS A 170 -4.53 30.61 21.15
N VAL A 171 -4.56 30.28 19.86
CA VAL A 171 -4.93 31.21 18.79
C VAL A 171 -6.38 31.65 18.94
N ASP A 172 -7.30 30.73 19.26
CA ASP A 172 -8.71 31.05 19.47
C ASP A 172 -8.89 32.02 20.64
N ARG A 173 -8.21 31.76 21.77
CA ARG A 173 -8.21 32.68 22.93
C ARG A 173 -7.60 34.04 22.60
N PHE A 174 -6.56 34.07 21.79
CA PHE A 174 -5.98 35.33 21.32
C PHE A 174 -6.97 36.09 20.42
N HIS A 175 -7.65 35.38 19.52
CA HIS A 175 -8.66 35.96 18.64
C HIS A 175 -9.83 36.56 19.45
N GLU A 176 -10.32 35.84 20.45
CA GLU A 176 -11.33 36.33 21.39
C GLU A 176 -10.85 37.58 22.15
N ALA A 177 -9.63 37.56 22.69
CA ALA A 177 -9.07 38.70 23.42
C ALA A 177 -8.91 39.95 22.53
N VAL A 178 -8.48 39.77 21.27
CA VAL A 178 -8.38 40.87 20.30
C VAL A 178 -9.77 41.41 19.94
N HIS A 179 -10.75 40.53 19.74
CA HIS A 179 -12.13 40.95 19.47
C HIS A 179 -12.72 41.75 20.64
N GLU A 180 -12.49 41.30 21.86
CA GLU A 180 -12.98 41.99 23.07
C GLU A 180 -12.29 43.34 23.27
N ALA A 181 -10.97 43.41 23.09
CA ALA A 181 -10.23 44.67 23.14
C ALA A 181 -10.72 45.67 22.06
N THR A 182 -10.98 45.19 20.85
CA THR A 182 -11.49 46.01 19.75
C THR A 182 -12.90 46.54 20.07
N ARG A 183 -13.77 45.70 20.64
CA ARG A 183 -15.10 46.11 21.10
C ARG A 183 -15.01 47.17 22.19
N SER A 184 -14.16 46.96 23.20
CA SER A 184 -13.96 47.91 24.30
C SER A 184 -13.46 49.27 23.80
N ILE A 185 -12.48 49.29 22.89
CA ILE A 185 -11.98 50.53 22.27
C ILE A 185 -13.10 51.23 21.49
N SER A 186 -13.88 50.47 20.71
CA SER A 186 -15.00 51.04 19.95
C SER A 186 -16.03 51.69 20.89
N GLU A 187 -16.40 51.03 21.98
CA GLU A 187 -17.36 51.55 22.95
C GLU A 187 -16.85 52.82 23.66
N ASP A 188 -15.57 52.85 24.03
CA ASP A 188 -14.95 54.01 24.67
C ASP A 188 -14.86 55.22 23.72
N VAL A 189 -14.54 54.98 22.44
CA VAL A 189 -14.54 56.03 21.40
C VAL A 189 -15.95 56.57 21.19
N THR A 190 -16.95 55.70 21.06
CA THR A 190 -18.35 56.13 20.92
C THR A 190 -18.81 56.95 22.13
N ARG A 191 -18.44 56.53 23.36
CA ARG A 191 -18.80 57.26 24.59
C ARG A 191 -18.16 58.65 24.65
N LYS A 192 -16.88 58.76 24.28
CA LYS A 192 -16.16 60.06 24.22
C LYS A 192 -16.76 60.99 23.17
N LEU A 193 -17.08 60.47 21.98
CA LEU A 193 -17.72 61.25 20.93
C LEU A 193 -19.11 61.74 21.35
N GLN A 194 -19.91 60.88 21.99
CA GLN A 194 -21.22 61.29 22.53
C GLN A 194 -21.08 62.38 23.60
N GLY A 195 -20.09 62.26 24.48
CA GLY A 195 -19.77 63.28 25.48
C GLY A 195 -19.40 64.63 24.86
N LEU A 196 -18.57 64.63 23.83
CA LEU A 196 -18.21 65.83 23.07
C LEU A 196 -19.41 66.45 22.36
N CYS A 197 -20.24 65.64 21.69
CA CYS A 197 -21.47 66.12 21.05
C CYS A 197 -22.43 66.78 22.06
N ASN A 198 -22.62 66.16 23.23
CA ASN A 198 -23.46 66.70 24.28
C ASN A 198 -22.90 68.01 24.85
N HIS A 199 -21.57 68.13 24.99
CA HIS A 199 -20.92 69.34 25.47
C HIS A 199 -21.03 70.49 24.45
N LEU A 200 -20.77 70.21 23.18
CA LEU A 200 -20.93 71.19 22.09
C LEU A 200 -22.37 71.68 21.98
N LYS A 201 -23.35 70.79 22.15
CA LYS A 201 -24.77 71.16 22.16
C LYS A 201 -25.10 72.14 23.30
N ARG A 202 -24.64 71.88 24.52
CA ARG A 202 -24.80 72.81 25.66
C ARG A 202 -24.16 74.16 25.41
N CYS A 203 -22.93 74.20 24.91
CA CYS A 203 -22.27 75.47 24.57
C CYS A 203 -22.99 76.26 23.47
N LEU A 204 -23.69 75.57 22.55
CA LEU A 204 -24.51 76.22 21.54
C LEU A 204 -25.79 76.81 22.15
N ASP A 205 -26.45 76.04 23.01
CA ASP A 205 -27.67 76.44 23.72
C ASP A 205 -27.39 77.64 24.65
N ASP A 206 -26.25 77.65 25.37
CA ASP A 206 -25.82 78.76 26.23
C ASP A 206 -25.57 80.05 25.42
N LYS A 207 -24.97 79.94 24.22
CA LYS A 207 -24.74 81.11 23.34
C LYS A 207 -26.02 81.66 22.70
N GLN A 208 -27.07 80.87 22.56
CA GLN A 208 -28.37 81.37 22.10
C GLN A 208 -29.11 82.16 23.18
N MET A 209 -28.80 81.94 24.46
CA MET A 209 -29.40 82.65 25.61
C MET A 209 -28.73 83.99 25.91
N GLU A 210 -27.49 84.22 25.48
CA GLU A 210 -26.78 85.51 25.63
C GLU A 210 -27.05 86.50 24.48
N GLY A 211 -27.79 86.09 23.44
CA GLY A 211 -28.06 86.88 22.23
C GLY A 211 -29.45 87.55 22.15
N ASN A 212 -30.23 87.53 23.24
CA ASN A 212 -31.53 88.20 23.40
C ASN A 212 -31.44 89.25 24.51
#